data_AF-A0A8S3HBS7-F1
#
_entry.id   AF-A0A8S3HBS7-F1
#
_cell.length_a   1.000
_cell.length_b   1.000
_cell.length_c   1.000
_cell.angle_alpha   90.00
_cell.angle_beta   90.00
_cell.angle_gamma   90.00
#
_symmetry.space_group_name_H-M   'P 1'
#
loop_
_entity.id
_entity.type
_entity.pdbx_description
1 polymer ?
#
loop_
_entity_poly.entity_id
_entity_poly.type
_entity_poly.pdbx_seq_one_letter_code
_entity_poly.pdbx_strand_id
1 'polypeptide(L)' 'MNDYYSTTDPPSILYKPMEMSCCAARYSVDNRWYCARIKRYSSEIAVELAYLEYGNNEEGHITELRPLDPAFIRLP' A
#
# COMPACT_ATOMS: atom_id res chain seq x y z
N MET A 1 -9.00 -9.08 -0.78
CA MET A 1 -7.75 -8.28 -0.78
C MET A 1 -6.53 -9.18 -0.59
N ASN A 2 -6.42 -9.90 0.54
CA ASN A 2 -5.29 -10.79 0.82
C ASN A 2 -5.03 -11.85 -0.26
N ASP A 3 -6.01 -12.70 -0.58
CA ASP A 3 -5.80 -13.76 -1.59
C ASP A 3 -5.45 -13.16 -2.97
N TYR A 4 -6.12 -12.06 -3.33
CA TYR A 4 -5.89 -11.36 -4.59
C TYR A 4 -4.46 -10.83 -4.71
N TYR A 5 -3.99 -10.02 -3.75
CA TYR A 5 -2.68 -9.38 -3.86
C TYR A 5 -1.52 -10.31 -3.50
N SER A 6 -1.76 -11.39 -2.76
CA SER A 6 -0.72 -12.40 -2.44
C SER A 6 -0.21 -13.14 -3.67
N THR A 7 -0.99 -13.15 -4.76
CA THR A 7 -0.61 -13.76 -6.04
C THR A 7 -0.22 -12.74 -7.10
N THR A 8 -0.26 -11.43 -6.79
CA THR A 8 0.10 -10.38 -7.76
C THR A 8 1.58 -10.05 -7.71
N ASP A 9 2.20 -9.95 -8.87
CA ASP A 9 3.59 -9.52 -9.00
C ASP A 9 3.81 -8.12 -8.38
N PRO A 10 4.98 -7.89 -7.76
CA PRO A 10 5.38 -6.55 -7.35
C PRO A 10 5.35 -5.59 -8.52
N PRO A 11 4.95 -4.33 -8.29
CA PRO A 11 5.05 -3.33 -9.32
C PRO A 11 6.54 -3.18 -9.70
N SER A 12 6.78 -2.83 -10.96
CA SER A 12 8.13 -2.52 -11.43
C SER A 12 8.78 -1.47 -10.53
N ILE A 13 10.10 -1.50 -10.38
CA ILE A 13 10.86 -0.49 -9.61
C ILE A 13 10.67 0.94 -10.16
N LEU A 14 10.18 1.06 -11.40
CA LEU A 14 9.81 2.34 -12.02
C LEU A 14 8.43 2.86 -11.58
N TYR A 15 7.67 2.05 -10.85
CA TYR A 15 6.40 2.45 -10.27
C TYR A 15 6.63 3.50 -9.19
N LYS A 16 6.17 4.71 -9.47
CA LYS A 16 6.16 5.83 -8.52
C LYS A 16 4.74 6.07 -8.03
N PRO A 17 4.33 5.46 -6.91
CA PRO A 17 3.03 5.72 -6.30
C PRO A 17 2.85 7.23 -6.03
N MET A 18 1.63 7.73 -6.21
CA MET A 18 1.35 9.15 -6.00
C MET A 18 1.17 9.43 -4.50
N GLU A 19 1.82 10.48 -3.99
CA GLU A 19 1.54 10.95 -2.63
C GLU A 19 0.06 11.30 -2.47
N MET A 20 -0.44 11.13 -1.25
CA MET A 20 -1.84 11.36 -0.86
C MET A 20 -2.88 10.43 -1.50
N SER A 21 -2.47 9.51 -2.40
CA SER A 21 -3.35 8.49 -2.99
C SER A 21 -3.53 7.25 -2.12
N CYS A 22 -4.63 6.52 -2.34
CA CYS A 22 -4.88 5.23 -1.70
C CYS A 22 -4.19 4.09 -2.46
N CYS A 23 -3.71 3.10 -1.71
CA CYS A 23 -3.08 1.90 -2.24
C CYS A 23 -3.48 0.66 -1.43
N ALA A 24 -3.17 -0.51 -1.98
CA ALA A 24 -3.04 -1.72 -1.20
C ALA A 24 -1.60 -1.83 -0.70
N ALA A 25 -1.41 -2.09 0.59
CA ALA A 25 -0.09 -2.24 1.19
C ALA A 25 -0.02 -3.51 2.04
N ARG A 26 1.10 -4.23 1.95
CA ARG A 26 1.39 -5.38 2.83
C ARG A 26 1.95 -4.88 4.16
N TYR A 27 1.27 -5.21 5.25
CA TYR A 27 1.68 -4.87 6.61
C TYR A 27 2.82 -5.78 7.06
N SER A 28 3.92 -5.21 7.54
CA SER A 28 5.13 -5.97 7.87
C SER A 28 4.95 -6.95 9.04
N VAL A 29 4.02 -6.68 9.96
CA VAL A 29 3.84 -7.49 11.18
C VAL A 29 3.16 -8.82 10.90
N ASP A 30 2.13 -8.84 10.05
CA ASP A 30 1.31 -10.04 9.79
C ASP A 30 1.34 -10.51 8.33
N ASN A 31 2.06 -9.80 7.47
CA ASN A 31 2.17 -10.05 6.03
C ASN A 31 0.83 -10.01 5.28
N ARG A 32 -0.17 -9.31 5.82
CA ARG A 32 -1.48 -9.15 5.19
C ARG A 32 -1.61 -7.84 4.43
N TRP A 33 -2.45 -7.85 3.41
CA TRP A 33 -2.77 -6.72 2.56
C TRP A 33 -3.97 -5.94 3.10
N TYR A 34 -3.77 -4.63 3.22
CA TYR A 34 -4.75 -3.68 3.74
C TYR A 34 -4.84 -2.45 2.84
N CYS A 35 -5.95 -1.71 2.97
CA CYS A 35 -6.07 -0.39 2.36
C CYS A 35 -5.23 0.63 3.15
N ALA A 36 -4.35 1.33 2.48
CA ALA A 36 -3.51 2.36 3.06
C ALA A 36 -3.52 3.63 2.21
N ARG A 37 -3.09 4.75 2.81
CA ARG A 37 -2.81 6.00 2.12
C ARG A 37 -1.32 6.28 2.13
N ILE A 38 -0.75 6.58 0.98
CA ILE A 38 0.62 7.09 0.88
C ILE A 38 0.62 8.53 1.39
N LYS A 39 1.31 8.81 2.48
CA LYS A 39 1.41 10.17 3.02
C LYS A 39 2.49 10.96 2.30
N ARG A 40 3.70 10.41 2.26
CA ARG A 40 4.88 11.03 1.64
C ARG A 40 5.97 10.02 1.37
N TYR A 41 6.89 10.34 0.48
CA TYR A 41 8.15 9.62 0.35
C TYR A 41 9.10 9.94 1.51
N SER A 42 9.68 8.90 2.11
CA SER A 42 10.81 9.04 3.05
C SER A 42 12.15 8.82 2.37
N SER A 43 12.17 8.16 1.19
CA SER A 43 13.33 8.01 0.30
C SER A 43 12.87 7.78 -1.14
N GLU A 44 13.78 7.43 -2.06
CA GLU A 44 13.41 7.07 -3.45
C GLU A 44 12.57 5.78 -3.55
N ILE A 45 12.65 4.90 -2.55
CA ILE A 45 12.06 3.55 -2.56
C ILE A 45 11.17 3.24 -1.34
N ALA A 46 11.01 4.21 -0.43
CA ALA A 46 10.22 4.06 0.79
C ALA A 46 9.24 5.22 0.97
N VAL A 47 8.07 4.90 1.54
CA VAL A 47 7.00 5.85 1.80
C VAL A 47 6.43 5.67 3.20
N GLU A 48 5.96 6.77 3.79
CA GLU A 48 5.13 6.71 4.99
C GLU A 48 3.69 6.36 4.58
N LEU A 49 3.16 5.27 5.15
CA LEU A 49 1.80 4.78 4.95
C LEU A 49 0.94 5.07 6.19
N ALA A 50 -0.36 5.22 5.97
CA ALA A 50 -1.35 5.12 7.03
C ALA A 50 -2.44 4.13 6.64
N TYR A 51 -2.64 3.09 7.45
CA TYR A 51 -3.64 2.07 7.22
C TYR A 51 -5.02 2.60 7.57
N LEU A 52 -5.94 2.56 6.61
CA LEU A 52 -7.24 3.23 6.73
C LEU A 52 -8.14 2.60 7.80
N GLU A 53 -8.00 1.30 8.05
CA GLU A 53 -8.86 0.56 8.98
C GLU A 53 -8.39 0.65 10.44
N TYR A 54 -7.10 0.88 10.66
CA TYR A 54 -6.47 0.81 11.98
C TYR A 54 -5.86 2.15 12.43
N GLY A 55 -5.67 3.09 11.52
CA GLY A 55 -5.08 4.41 11.78
C GLY A 55 -3.59 4.39 12.12
N ASN A 56 -2.95 3.22 12.18
CA ASN A 56 -1.52 3.11 12.41
C ASN A 56 -0.72 3.54 11.18
N ASN A 57 0.50 4.02 11.45
CA ASN A 57 1.48 4.41 10.45
C ASN A 57 2.61 3.39 10.37
N GLU A 58 3.21 3.29 9.19
CA GLU A 58 4.38 2.46 8.92
C GLU A 58 5.21 3.09 7.80
N GLU A 59 6.52 2.85 7.81
CA GLU A 59 7.34 3.02 6.61
C GLU A 59 7.32 1.73 5.78
N GLY A 60 6.83 1.84 4.55
CA GLY A 60 6.72 0.71 3.62
C GLY A 60 7.59 0.90 2.37
N HIS A 61 8.08 -0.21 1.83
CA HIS A 61 8.82 -0.22 0.57
C HIS A 61 7.88 -0.21 -0.64
N ILE A 62 8.24 0.49 -1.72
CA ILE A 62 7.36 0.63 -2.90
C ILE A 62 6.98 -0.71 -3.58
N THR A 63 7.80 -1.75 -3.41
CA THR A 63 7.50 -3.11 -3.92
C THR A 63 6.41 -3.83 -3.13
N GLU A 64 6.10 -3.34 -1.93
CA GLU A 64 5.04 -3.85 -1.06
C GLU A 64 3.72 -3.10 -1.23
N LEU A 65 3.67 -2.24 -2.25
CA LEU A 65 2.49 -1.49 -2.62
C LEU A 65 1.89 -2.05 -3.91
N ARG A 66 0.57 -1.93 -4.04
CA ARG A 66 -0.15 -2.17 -5.28
C ARG A 66 -1.18 -1.07 -5.49
N PRO A 67 -1.53 -0.75 -6.75
CA PRO A 67 -2.71 0.05 -7.03
C PRO A 67 -3.93 -0.55 -6.33
N LEU A 68 -4.71 0.29 -5.66
CA LEU A 68 -5.94 -0.16 -5.02
C LEU A 68 -6.97 -0.49 -6.11
N ASP A 69 -7.38 -1.76 -6.19
CA ASP A 69 -8.42 -2.19 -7.10
C ASP A 69 -9.74 -1.53 -6.68
N PRO A 70 -10.52 -0.96 -7.62
CA PRO A 70 -11.83 -0.37 -7.31
C PRO A 70 -12.77 -1.29 -6.52
N ALA A 71 -12.66 -2.61 -6.68
CA ALA A 71 -13.44 -3.60 -5.92
C ALA A 71 -13.12 -3.60 -4.41
N PHE A 72 -11.97 -3.05 -3.99
CA PHE A 72 -11.57 -2.90 -2.59
C PHE A 72 -11.69 -1.46 -2.08
N ILE A 73 -12.22 -0.52 -2.89
CA ILE A 73 -12.56 0.81 -2.40
C ILE A 73 -13.75 0.66 -1.45
N ARG A 74 -13.49 0.82 -0.15
CA ARG A 74 -14.56 0.94 0.84
C ARG A 74 -15.16 2.34 0.66
N LEU A 75 -16.35 2.39 0.06
CA LEU A 75 -17.18 3.59 0.09
C LEU A 75 -17.52 3.91 1.57
N PRO A 76 -17.52 5.20 1.96
CA PRO A 76 -17.96 5.61 3.29
C PRO A 76 -19.41 5.20 3.57
#